data_AF-A0AA40K9W7-F1
#
_entry.id   AF-A0AA40K9W7-F1
#
_cell.length_a   1.000
_cell.length_b   1.000
_cell.length_c   1.000
_cell.angle_alpha   90.00
_cell.angle_beta   90.00
_cell.angle_gamma   90.00
#
_symmetry.space_group_name_H-M   'P 1'
#
loop_
_entity.id
_entity.type
_entity.pdbx_description
1 polymer ?
#
loop_
_entity_poly.entity_id
_entity_poly.type
_entity_poly.pdbx_seq_one_letter_code
_entity_poly.pdbx_strand_id
1 'polypeptide(L)'
;MSSPNAFTLWREHSIKDRIGTDVAVSKYLALQYPDHHITRTNSERCDLVGFADAGYAIKTPERATGYDVTRFYKAPKLRQEKGEGKIVEDVKFARWRYVWEGTEFLVYELALQDYLVRTTKVSYILAPPDTAQADAMGHHPVTDRLLGACGIWTKALHDEIYVYDDQQWKKDKELYTSVQGASWDDVVLDAPIKAKLVHDVEGFFDNQALYHAMKVPWKRGVIFHGVPGNGKTISIKALVNALSTRDPPVPSLYVKSLDGCSSPKYALGQIFAKARVVAPCLLIFEDLDSLVDDKNRSYFLNEVDGLDSNEGILMIGSTNHLAELDPAITKRPSRFDRKYHFKVPNEEGRATYCRYWKQKFDASSSPSSVDFSDDICPVVAKITEGFSYAYIKELFITSLLSLARAAQELHGEDDDAAQDGSDSHSNPDGVVVETPTISSEGTERPKRVMPEVEVPKSLQDNALMRTILREAKTLWEQMESSEQEAKRKKAAPSCMPSQFAFRLPSGQEDD
;
A
#
# COMPACT_ATOMS: atom_id res chain seq x y z
N MET A 1 34.62 45.92 11.54
CA MET A 1 34.86 44.62 10.89
C MET A 1 33.63 44.28 10.08
N SER A 2 33.76 44.03 8.77
CA SER A 2 32.63 43.60 7.94
C SER A 2 32.12 42.25 8.47
N SER A 3 30.82 42.14 8.75
CA SER A 3 30.22 40.83 9.01
C SER A 3 30.54 39.89 7.85
N PRO A 4 30.92 38.63 8.11
CA PRO A 4 31.24 37.67 7.06
C PRO A 4 30.02 37.47 6.15
N ASN A 5 30.25 37.39 4.84
CA ASN A 5 29.16 37.15 3.89
C ASN A 5 28.67 35.69 4.01
N ALA A 6 27.48 35.42 3.48
CA ALA A 6 26.84 34.11 3.57
C ALA A 6 27.73 32.96 3.01
N PHE A 7 28.51 33.22 1.97
CA PHE A 7 29.43 32.23 1.39
C PHE A 7 30.58 31.88 2.33
N THR A 8 31.18 32.88 2.99
CA THR A 8 32.23 32.66 3.99
C THR A 8 31.69 31.86 5.17
N LEU A 9 30.52 32.21 5.69
CA LEU A 9 29.87 31.47 6.78
C LEU A 9 29.53 30.02 6.39
N TRP A 10 29.02 29.80 5.17
CA TRP A 10 28.74 28.46 4.65
C TRP A 10 30.01 27.63 4.47
N ARG A 11 31.07 28.22 3.93
CA ARG A 11 32.37 27.57 3.74
C ARG A 11 32.99 27.19 5.08
N GLU A 12 33.01 28.13 6.04
CA GLU A 12 33.48 27.88 7.41
C GLU A 12 32.69 26.79 8.12
N HIS A 13 31.36 26.76 7.95
CA HIS A 13 30.54 25.67 8.47
C HIS A 13 30.92 24.32 7.86
N SER A 14 31.14 24.28 6.54
CA SER A 14 31.34 23.05 5.79
C SER A 14 32.73 22.41 5.98
N ILE A 15 33.72 23.16 6.46
CA ILE A 15 35.10 22.68 6.71
C ILE A 15 35.38 22.32 8.17
N LYS A 16 34.42 22.52 9.08
CA LYS A 16 34.59 22.20 10.51
C LYS A 16 34.60 20.69 10.74
N ASP A 17 35.38 20.26 11.74
CA ASP A 17 35.38 18.88 12.21
C ASP A 17 33.98 18.44 12.62
N ARG A 18 33.54 17.28 12.11
CA ARG A 18 32.26 16.70 12.47
C ARG A 18 32.39 15.99 13.82
N ILE A 19 31.80 16.59 14.84
CA ILE A 19 31.68 15.99 16.17
C ILE A 19 30.41 15.14 16.22
N GLY A 20 30.48 13.96 16.85
CA GLY A 20 29.29 13.15 17.12
C GLY A 20 28.29 13.94 17.97
N THR A 21 27.22 14.42 17.34
CA THR A 21 26.23 15.31 17.95
C THR A 21 25.59 14.67 19.17
N ASP A 22 25.30 13.38 19.10
CA ASP A 22 24.69 12.61 20.16
C ASP A 22 25.58 12.52 21.42
N VAL A 23 26.88 12.34 21.23
CA VAL A 23 27.88 12.31 22.32
C VAL A 23 28.07 13.70 22.92
N ALA A 24 28.16 14.72 22.07
CA ALA A 24 28.31 16.11 22.50
C ALA A 24 27.12 16.55 23.36
N VAL A 25 25.89 16.25 22.92
CA VAL A 25 24.66 16.57 23.66
C VAL A 25 24.64 15.88 25.03
N SER A 26 24.98 14.59 25.11
CA SER A 26 25.09 13.89 26.41
C SER A 26 26.04 14.63 27.37
N LYS A 27 27.22 15.03 26.87
CA LYS A 27 28.22 15.75 27.66
C LYS A 27 27.72 17.12 28.11
N TYR A 28 27.07 17.88 27.22
CA TYR A 28 26.55 19.21 27.55
C TYR A 28 25.41 19.14 28.55
N LEU A 29 24.51 18.16 28.42
CA LEU A 29 23.44 17.93 29.38
C LEU A 29 24.02 17.55 30.76
N ALA A 30 25.03 16.68 30.81
CA ALA A 30 25.67 16.30 32.07
C ALA A 30 26.38 17.48 32.77
N LEU A 31 26.97 18.40 32.00
CA LEU A 31 27.58 19.62 32.56
C LEU A 31 26.54 20.61 33.09
N GLN A 32 25.39 20.72 32.40
CA GLN A 32 24.33 21.65 32.78
C GLN A 32 23.48 21.13 33.95
N TYR A 33 23.30 19.81 34.03
CA TYR A 33 22.45 19.14 35.02
C TYR A 33 23.26 18.07 35.77
N PRO A 34 24.25 18.46 36.59
CA PRO A 34 25.18 17.51 37.23
C PRO A 34 24.48 16.54 38.19
N ASP A 35 23.35 16.95 38.77
CA ASP A 35 22.59 16.15 39.72
C ASP A 35 21.46 15.32 39.07
N HIS A 36 21.27 15.41 37.74
CA HIS A 36 20.25 14.63 37.05
C HIS A 36 20.85 13.37 36.44
N HIS A 37 20.08 12.28 36.49
CA HIS A 37 20.41 11.10 35.71
C HIS A 37 19.91 11.27 34.27
N ILE A 38 20.79 11.06 33.29
CA ILE A 38 20.49 11.22 31.85
C ILE A 38 20.39 9.85 31.19
N THR A 39 19.22 9.55 30.62
CA THR A 39 18.98 8.34 29.82
C THR A 39 18.67 8.71 28.38
N ARG A 40 19.26 8.00 27.42
CA ARG A 40 19.06 8.24 25.98
C ARG A 40 18.23 7.13 25.34
N THR A 41 17.26 7.50 24.52
CA THR A 41 16.44 6.58 23.70
C THR A 41 16.14 7.16 22.31
N ASN A 42 15.39 6.44 21.48
CA ASN A 42 14.93 6.93 20.19
C ASN A 42 13.42 6.70 20.01
N SER A 43 12.82 7.50 19.12
CA SER A 43 11.38 7.47 18.82
C SER A 43 10.87 6.12 18.29
N GLU A 44 11.69 5.35 17.59
CA GLU A 44 11.29 4.02 17.09
C GLU A 44 11.09 2.98 18.22
N ARG A 45 11.79 3.15 19.33
CA ARG A 45 11.74 2.27 20.50
C ARG A 45 10.82 2.81 21.58
N CYS A 46 10.87 4.11 21.83
CA CYS A 46 10.08 4.83 22.82
C CYS A 46 9.67 6.19 22.24
N ASP A 47 8.48 6.26 21.64
CA ASP A 47 7.89 7.51 21.16
C ASP A 47 7.25 8.29 22.33
N LEU A 48 8.08 9.01 23.09
CA LEU A 48 7.63 9.80 24.25
C LEU A 48 6.63 10.89 23.86
N VAL A 49 6.82 11.47 22.67
CA VAL A 49 5.97 12.55 22.15
C VAL A 49 4.60 11.99 21.80
N GLY A 50 4.55 10.92 21.00
CA GLY A 50 3.32 10.22 20.65
C GLY A 50 2.60 9.67 21.89
N PHE A 51 3.33 9.11 22.84
CA PHE A 51 2.77 8.59 24.10
C PHE A 51 2.06 9.69 24.91
N ALA A 52 2.67 10.88 24.99
CA ALA A 52 2.05 12.04 25.63
C ALA A 52 0.89 12.62 24.81
N ASP A 53 1.01 12.71 23.49
CA ASP A 53 -0.06 13.19 22.60
C ASP A 53 -1.30 12.27 22.63
N ALA A 54 -1.10 10.98 22.92
CA ALA A 54 -2.17 10.02 23.17
C ALA A 54 -2.77 10.10 24.58
N GLY A 55 -2.31 11.03 25.42
CA GLY A 55 -2.88 11.31 26.75
C GLY A 55 -2.32 10.46 27.90
N TYR A 56 -1.30 9.62 27.65
CA TYR A 56 -0.68 8.82 28.71
C TYR A 56 0.32 9.59 29.58
N ALA A 57 0.77 10.76 29.11
CA ALA A 57 1.65 11.68 29.82
C ALA A 57 1.34 13.12 29.41
N ILE A 58 1.84 14.09 30.17
CA ILE A 58 1.70 15.52 29.85
C ILE A 58 3.05 16.04 29.37
N LYS A 59 3.13 16.60 28.16
CA LYS A 59 4.31 17.32 27.67
C LYS A 59 4.02 18.79 27.46
N THR A 60 4.87 19.66 27.99
CA THR A 60 4.78 21.12 27.80
C THR A 60 6.08 21.65 27.21
N PRO A 61 6.07 22.33 26.05
CA PRO A 61 7.29 22.86 25.43
C PRO A 61 7.85 24.03 26.23
N GLU A 62 9.15 24.02 26.50
CA GLU A 62 9.87 25.15 27.09
C GLU A 62 10.51 26.02 25.99
N ARG A 63 9.78 27.03 25.53
CA ARG A 63 10.15 27.82 24.34
C ARG A 63 11.30 28.81 24.53
N ALA A 64 11.57 29.25 25.75
CA ALA A 64 12.49 30.37 26.00
C ALA A 64 13.96 30.07 25.68
N THR A 65 14.39 28.81 25.71
CA THR A 65 15.83 28.45 25.66
C THR A 65 16.15 27.14 24.93
N GLY A 66 15.21 26.56 24.16
CA GLY A 66 15.44 25.22 23.62
C GLY A 66 14.35 24.68 22.72
N TYR A 67 13.85 25.50 21.78
CA TYR A 67 12.80 25.08 20.86
C TYR A 67 13.12 25.55 19.44
N ASP A 68 13.50 24.61 18.58
CA ASP A 68 13.75 24.77 17.15
C ASP A 68 12.82 23.85 16.37
N VAL A 69 11.96 24.45 15.56
CA VAL A 69 10.95 23.77 14.75
C VAL A 69 10.98 24.30 13.33
N THR A 70 10.96 23.38 12.37
CA THR A 70 10.59 23.73 11.01
C THR A 70 9.08 23.66 10.91
N ARG A 71 8.43 24.78 10.58
CA ARG A 71 6.97 24.84 10.39
C ARG A 71 6.70 24.86 8.90
N PHE A 72 5.81 23.98 8.44
CA PHE A 72 5.42 23.97 7.04
C PHE A 72 3.93 23.68 6.89
N TYR A 73 3.38 24.19 5.80
CA TYR A 73 2.02 23.92 5.41
C TYR A 73 1.90 22.51 4.87
N LYS A 74 1.08 21.68 5.52
CA LYS A 74 0.63 20.40 4.97
C LYS A 74 -0.76 20.60 4.38
N ALA A 75 -0.80 20.65 3.05
CA ALA A 75 -2.07 20.72 2.32
C ALA A 75 -2.97 19.52 2.67
N PRO A 76 -4.30 19.66 2.50
CA PRO A 76 -5.19 18.51 2.45
C PRO A 76 -4.67 17.49 1.42
N LYS A 77 -4.92 16.21 1.65
CA LYS A 77 -4.40 15.16 0.77
C LYS A 77 -5.04 15.24 -0.61
N LEU A 78 -6.33 15.48 -0.66
CA LEU A 78 -7.04 15.68 -1.91
C LEU A 78 -7.16 17.17 -2.19
N ARG A 79 -6.83 17.58 -3.43
CA ARG A 79 -6.97 18.98 -3.88
C ARG A 79 -8.37 19.55 -3.66
N GLN A 80 -9.40 18.70 -3.68
CA GLN A 80 -10.81 19.08 -3.52
C GLN A 80 -11.36 18.91 -2.10
N GLU A 81 -10.62 18.26 -1.19
CA GLU A 81 -11.03 18.23 0.22
C GLU A 81 -11.07 19.67 0.72
N LYS A 82 -12.28 20.14 1.09
CA LYS A 82 -12.44 21.44 1.75
C LYS A 82 -11.78 21.34 3.11
N GLY A 83 -10.59 21.93 3.21
CA GLY A 83 -9.85 22.05 4.45
C GLY A 83 -8.76 23.09 4.27
N GLU A 84 -8.51 23.89 5.30
CA GLU A 84 -7.48 24.93 5.27
C GLU A 84 -6.05 24.36 5.35
N GLY A 85 -5.88 23.06 5.08
CA GLY A 85 -4.68 22.31 5.42
C GLY A 85 -4.39 22.36 6.90
N LYS A 86 -3.15 22.05 7.28
CA LYS A 86 -2.66 22.27 8.64
C LYS A 86 -1.22 22.73 8.62
N ILE A 87 -0.89 23.66 9.50
CA ILE A 87 0.51 23.93 9.81
C ILE A 87 1.02 22.76 10.65
N VAL A 88 2.05 22.10 10.16
CA VAL A 88 2.74 21.02 10.85
C VAL A 88 4.07 21.55 11.33
N GLU A 89 4.45 21.12 12.53
CA GLU A 89 5.74 21.44 13.12
C GLU A 89 6.61 20.18 13.10
N ASP A 90 7.78 20.29 12.48
CA ASP A 90 8.83 19.29 12.55
C ASP A 90 9.90 19.76 13.54
N VAL A 91 9.83 19.19 14.74
CA VAL A 91 10.73 19.47 15.85
C VAL A 91 12.13 18.99 15.52
N LYS A 92 13.05 19.97 15.38
CA LYS A 92 14.49 19.72 15.21
C LYS A 92 15.19 19.65 16.55
N PHE A 93 14.78 20.48 17.50
CA PHE A 93 15.23 20.47 18.87
C PHE A 93 14.09 20.95 19.77
N ALA A 94 13.73 20.20 20.80
CA ALA A 94 12.78 20.68 21.81
C ALA A 94 13.18 20.21 23.20
N ARG A 95 12.99 21.08 24.18
CA ARG A 95 12.92 20.71 25.59
C ARG A 95 11.45 20.67 26.03
N TRP A 96 11.09 19.57 26.66
CA TRP A 96 9.76 19.32 27.20
C TRP A 96 9.85 19.20 28.72
N ARG A 97 8.98 19.92 29.42
CA ARG A 97 8.56 19.54 30.77
C ARG A 97 7.59 18.36 30.64
N TYR A 98 7.99 17.19 31.11
CA TYR A 98 7.31 15.92 30.85
C TYR A 98 6.83 15.30 32.15
N VAL A 99 5.52 15.15 32.35
CA VAL A 99 4.94 14.63 33.59
C VAL A 99 4.28 13.28 33.32
N TRP A 100 4.71 12.25 34.04
CA TRP A 100 4.16 10.89 33.96
C TRP A 100 4.10 10.26 35.35
N GLU A 101 2.95 9.70 35.71
CA GLU A 101 2.69 9.11 37.05
C GLU A 101 3.11 10.01 38.22
N GLY A 102 2.89 11.33 38.10
CA GLY A 102 3.24 12.32 39.12
C GLY A 102 4.73 12.65 39.22
N THR A 103 5.60 12.03 38.41
CA THR A 103 7.02 12.38 38.30
C THR A 103 7.22 13.35 37.13
N GLU A 104 7.98 14.42 37.37
CA GLU A 104 8.37 15.38 36.35
C GLU A 104 9.80 15.08 35.85
N PHE A 105 9.93 14.95 34.54
CA PHE A 105 11.18 14.77 33.82
C PHE A 105 11.45 15.98 32.94
N LEU A 106 12.73 16.25 32.68
CA LEU A 106 13.12 17.11 31.57
C LEU A 106 13.44 16.21 30.37
N VAL A 107 12.71 16.36 29.28
CA VAL A 107 12.94 15.56 28.06
C VAL A 107 13.44 16.46 26.95
N TYR A 108 14.62 16.16 26.43
CA TYR A 108 15.12 16.79 25.21
C TYR A 108 14.86 15.87 24.02
N GLU A 109 14.27 16.40 22.95
CA GLU A 109 14.06 15.70 21.68
C GLU A 109 14.89 16.39 20.60
N LEU A 110 15.66 15.62 19.83
CA LEU A 110 16.53 16.12 18.77
C LEU A 110 16.35 15.30 17.49
N ALA A 111 16.23 15.98 16.37
CA ALA A 111 16.30 15.37 15.04
C ALA A 111 17.77 15.30 14.60
N LEU A 112 18.30 14.09 14.50
CA LEU A 112 19.65 13.83 14.00
C LEU A 112 19.58 13.27 12.59
N GLN A 113 20.43 13.76 11.71
CA GLN A 113 20.54 13.23 10.35
C GLN A 113 21.70 12.23 10.30
N ASP A 114 21.41 10.99 9.89
CA ASP A 114 22.44 9.98 9.67
C ASP A 114 23.20 10.25 8.35
N TYR A 115 24.28 9.49 8.12
CA TYR A 115 25.09 9.60 6.90
C TYR A 115 24.35 9.18 5.62
N LEU A 116 23.19 8.54 5.75
CA LEU A 116 22.28 8.18 4.66
C LEU A 116 21.13 9.19 4.51
N VAL A 117 21.27 10.39 5.10
CA VAL A 117 20.29 11.50 5.01
C VAL A 117 18.97 11.17 5.71
N ARG A 118 18.88 10.05 6.45
CA ARG A 118 17.69 9.71 7.23
C ARG A 118 17.66 10.50 8.51
N THR A 119 16.49 11.04 8.83
CA THR A 119 16.30 11.79 10.08
C THR A 119 15.81 10.83 11.15
N THR A 120 16.58 10.68 12.22
CA THR A 120 16.24 9.90 13.41
C THR A 120 16.00 10.84 14.57
N LYS A 121 14.86 10.70 15.26
CA LYS A 121 14.59 11.44 16.48
C LYS A 121 15.11 10.70 17.70
N VAL A 122 16.01 11.36 18.43
CA VAL A 122 16.62 10.88 19.67
C VAL A 122 16.06 11.69 20.83
N SER A 123 15.81 11.01 21.95
CA SER A 123 15.32 11.65 23.17
C SER A 123 16.28 11.42 24.33
N TYR A 124 16.50 12.46 25.13
CA TYR A 124 17.27 12.43 26.38
C TYR A 124 16.31 12.72 27.53
N ILE A 125 16.13 11.76 28.42
CA ILE A 125 15.27 11.85 29.58
C ILE A 125 16.17 12.15 30.78
N LEU A 126 15.92 13.28 31.43
CA LEU A 126 16.59 13.68 32.66
C LEU A 126 15.63 13.44 33.82
N ALA A 127 15.97 12.48 34.66
CA ALA A 127 15.23 12.22 35.89
C ALA A 127 15.60 13.25 36.97
N PRO A 128 14.65 13.64 37.85
CA PRO A 128 14.89 14.65 38.85
C PRO A 128 15.86 14.15 39.94
N PRO A 129 16.68 15.04 40.56
CA PRO A 129 17.79 14.65 41.44
C PRO A 129 17.40 13.89 42.71
N ASP A 130 16.15 14.03 43.14
CA ASP A 130 15.59 13.43 44.35
C ASP A 130 14.95 12.04 44.12
N THR A 131 15.06 11.52 42.91
CA THR A 131 14.62 10.15 42.59
C THR A 131 15.71 9.11 42.89
N ALA A 132 15.31 7.84 42.88
CA ALA A 132 16.19 6.73 43.25
C ALA A 132 17.49 6.73 42.44
N GLN A 133 18.62 6.50 43.10
CA GLN A 133 19.92 6.52 42.42
C GLN A 133 20.01 5.45 41.33
N ALA A 134 20.77 5.79 40.29
CA ALA A 134 21.07 4.83 39.24
C ALA A 134 21.90 3.66 39.79
N ASP A 135 21.68 2.47 39.24
CA ASP A 135 22.47 1.28 39.58
C ASP A 135 23.91 1.38 39.03
N ALA A 136 24.74 0.38 39.35
CA ALA A 136 26.13 0.34 38.89
C ALA A 136 26.29 0.31 37.35
N MET A 137 25.24 -0.07 36.62
CA MET A 137 25.18 -0.08 35.15
C MET A 137 24.59 1.21 34.57
N GLY A 138 24.16 2.14 35.42
CA GLY A 138 23.55 3.40 35.01
C GLY A 138 22.06 3.28 34.68
N HIS A 139 21.36 2.25 35.14
CA HIS A 139 19.90 2.16 35.01
C HIS A 139 19.22 2.96 36.11
N HIS A 140 18.17 3.70 35.75
CA HIS A 140 17.45 4.56 36.68
C HIS A 140 15.98 4.12 36.76
N PRO A 141 15.52 3.60 37.92
CA PRO A 141 14.29 2.81 37.98
C PRO A 141 13.04 3.59 37.58
N VAL A 142 12.99 4.89 37.88
CA VAL A 142 11.84 5.74 37.50
C VAL A 142 11.82 5.98 35.98
N THR A 143 13.00 6.10 35.36
CA THR A 143 13.13 6.27 33.91
C THR A 143 12.85 4.96 33.19
N ASP A 144 13.29 3.83 33.72
CA ASP A 144 13.05 2.51 33.13
C ASP A 144 11.57 2.15 33.12
N ARG A 145 10.82 2.54 34.15
CA ARG A 145 9.34 2.40 34.14
C ARG A 145 8.70 3.20 33.01
N LEU A 146 9.13 4.46 32.83
CA LEU A 146 8.65 5.29 31.72
C LEU A 146 9.01 4.67 30.36
N LEU A 147 10.26 4.23 30.18
CA LEU A 147 10.72 3.56 28.97
C LEU A 147 9.92 2.28 28.69
N GLY A 148 9.62 1.49 29.74
CA GLY A 148 8.80 0.29 29.64
C GLY A 148 7.38 0.59 29.18
N ALA A 149 6.68 1.51 29.85
CA ALA A 149 5.31 1.89 29.51
C ALA A 149 5.23 2.50 28.09
N CYS A 150 6.10 3.47 27.80
CA CYS A 150 6.18 4.10 26.48
C CYS A 150 6.59 3.09 25.39
N GLY A 151 7.51 2.18 25.69
CA GLY A 151 7.97 1.15 24.74
C GLY A 151 6.88 0.16 24.38
N ILE A 152 6.12 -0.33 25.37
CA ILE A 152 4.94 -1.19 25.15
C ILE A 152 3.94 -0.46 24.24
N TRP A 153 3.61 0.78 24.56
CA TRP A 153 2.70 1.59 23.74
C TRP A 153 3.25 1.83 22.33
N THR A 154 4.55 2.12 22.20
CA THR A 154 5.21 2.37 20.91
C THR A 154 5.16 1.13 20.02
N LYS A 155 5.22 -0.08 20.59
CA LYS A 155 5.15 -1.33 19.81
C LYS A 155 3.72 -1.80 19.51
N ALA A 156 2.74 -1.42 20.33
CA ALA A 156 1.32 -1.67 20.04
C ALA A 156 0.86 -0.96 18.76
N LEU A 157 -0.12 -1.53 18.05
CA LEU A 157 -0.77 -0.89 16.89
C LEU A 157 -1.94 -0.03 17.38
N HIS A 158 -2.06 1.20 16.86
CA HIS A 158 -3.10 2.17 17.23
C HIS A 158 -3.95 2.55 16.00
N ASP A 159 -4.75 1.60 15.52
CA ASP A 159 -5.50 1.68 14.26
C ASP A 159 -4.57 1.79 13.04
N GLU A 160 -3.62 0.86 12.97
CA GLU A 160 -2.51 0.89 12.02
C GLU A 160 -2.23 -0.52 11.46
N ILE A 161 -1.63 -0.57 10.26
CA ILE A 161 -1.09 -1.79 9.68
C ILE A 161 0.42 -1.61 9.51
N TYR A 162 1.19 -2.67 9.77
CA TYR A 162 2.61 -2.62 9.43
C TYR A 162 2.80 -2.73 7.92
N VAL A 163 3.46 -1.75 7.32
CA VAL A 163 3.84 -1.75 5.89
C VAL A 163 5.35 -1.78 5.78
N TYR A 164 5.87 -2.74 5.01
CA TYR A 164 7.27 -2.81 4.65
C TYR A 164 7.49 -2.14 3.30
N ASP A 165 8.19 -1.02 3.32
CA ASP A 165 8.55 -0.22 2.14
C ASP A 165 9.88 0.50 2.41
N ASP A 166 10.67 0.80 1.37
CA ASP A 166 12.01 1.40 1.51
C ASP A 166 12.93 0.68 2.53
N GLN A 167 12.83 -0.64 2.61
CA GLN A 167 13.55 -1.51 3.56
C GLN A 167 13.31 -1.24 5.06
N GLN A 168 12.12 -0.74 5.41
CA GLN A 168 11.76 -0.49 6.80
C GLN A 168 10.29 -0.77 7.05
N TRP A 169 9.99 -1.16 8.28
CA TRP A 169 8.61 -1.27 8.76
C TRP A 169 8.10 0.10 9.20
N LYS A 170 7.02 0.55 8.58
CA LYS A 170 6.27 1.75 8.98
C LYS A 170 4.89 1.32 9.48
N LYS A 171 4.31 2.05 10.43
CA LYS A 171 2.90 1.90 10.79
C LYS A 171 2.09 2.81 9.87
N ASP A 172 1.12 2.25 9.16
CA ASP A 172 0.33 2.95 8.16
C ASP A 172 -1.14 3.00 8.59
N LYS A 173 -1.54 4.17 9.08
CA LYS A 173 -2.93 4.49 9.45
C LYS A 173 -3.83 4.72 8.23
N GLU A 174 -3.24 5.11 7.11
CA GLU A 174 -3.98 5.39 5.87
C GLU A 174 -4.43 4.08 5.23
N LEU A 175 -3.52 3.12 5.12
CA LEU A 175 -3.82 1.77 4.69
C LEU A 175 -4.81 1.11 5.65
N TYR A 176 -4.63 1.26 6.97
CA TYR A 176 -5.61 0.77 7.95
C TYR A 176 -7.02 1.33 7.66
N THR A 177 -7.15 2.65 7.51
CA THR A 177 -8.45 3.28 7.19
C THR A 177 -9.02 2.77 5.86
N SER A 178 -8.17 2.56 4.84
CA SER A 178 -8.61 2.01 3.55
C SER A 178 -9.13 0.58 3.65
N VAL A 179 -8.61 -0.25 4.56
CA VAL A 179 -9.07 -1.64 4.70
C VAL A 179 -10.35 -1.75 5.54
N GLN A 180 -10.58 -0.84 6.49
CA GLN A 180 -11.78 -0.86 7.34
C GLN A 180 -13.08 -0.74 6.52
N GLY A 181 -13.02 -0.14 5.32
CA GLY A 181 -14.14 -0.06 4.39
C GLY A 181 -14.37 -1.30 3.51
N ALA A 182 -13.60 -2.39 3.67
CA ALA A 182 -13.75 -3.60 2.87
C ALA A 182 -14.40 -4.73 3.69
N SER A 183 -15.59 -5.16 3.28
CA SER A 183 -16.26 -6.35 3.83
C SER A 183 -16.15 -7.54 2.87
N TRP A 184 -16.34 -8.75 3.38
CA TRP A 184 -16.59 -9.90 2.54
C TRP A 184 -17.82 -9.73 1.66
N ASP A 185 -18.80 -8.92 2.06
CA ASP A 185 -19.99 -8.61 1.25
C ASP A 185 -19.65 -7.84 -0.02
N ASP A 186 -18.55 -7.09 -0.02
CA ASP A 186 -18.03 -6.40 -1.21
C ASP A 186 -17.26 -7.32 -2.16
N VAL A 187 -16.98 -8.57 -1.74
CA VAL A 187 -16.23 -9.55 -2.51
C VAL A 187 -17.19 -10.50 -3.21
N VAL A 188 -17.42 -10.25 -4.49
CA VAL A 188 -18.13 -11.19 -5.38
C VAL A 188 -17.16 -12.27 -5.85
N LEU A 189 -17.30 -13.45 -5.25
CA LEU A 189 -16.55 -14.66 -5.57
C LEU A 189 -17.50 -15.86 -5.54
N ASP A 190 -17.13 -16.94 -6.22
CA ASP A 190 -17.85 -18.22 -6.12
C ASP A 190 -18.05 -18.60 -4.65
N ALA A 191 -19.30 -18.83 -4.24
CA ALA A 191 -19.67 -18.96 -2.83
C ALA A 191 -18.94 -20.11 -2.12
N PRO A 192 -18.81 -21.32 -2.72
CA PRO A 192 -17.98 -22.39 -2.17
C PRO A 192 -16.51 -21.98 -1.98
N ILE A 193 -15.90 -21.30 -2.96
CA ILE A 193 -14.51 -20.84 -2.87
C ILE A 193 -14.35 -19.80 -1.76
N LYS A 194 -15.26 -18.82 -1.68
CA LYS A 194 -15.28 -17.78 -0.64
C LYS A 194 -15.39 -18.39 0.75
N ALA A 195 -16.38 -19.26 0.98
CA ALA A 195 -16.59 -19.92 2.27
C ALA A 195 -15.36 -20.75 2.69
N LYS A 196 -14.76 -21.49 1.75
CA LYS A 196 -13.55 -22.27 2.02
C LYS A 196 -12.35 -21.39 2.36
N LEU A 197 -12.17 -20.29 1.64
CA LEU A 197 -11.08 -19.34 1.89
C LEU A 197 -11.18 -18.72 3.28
N VAL A 198 -12.37 -18.22 3.64
CA VAL A 198 -12.66 -17.67 4.97
C VAL A 198 -12.36 -18.70 6.04
N HIS A 199 -12.91 -19.91 5.90
CA HIS A 199 -12.69 -21.00 6.84
C HIS A 199 -11.22 -21.41 6.97
N ASP A 200 -10.47 -21.49 5.86
CA ASP A 200 -9.05 -21.87 5.89
C ASP A 200 -8.17 -20.84 6.61
N VAL A 201 -8.51 -19.54 6.53
CA VAL A 201 -7.75 -18.45 7.14
C VAL A 201 -8.18 -18.21 8.59
N GLU A 202 -9.48 -18.02 8.86
CA GLU A 202 -9.98 -17.79 10.21
C GLU A 202 -9.78 -19.04 11.08
N GLY A 203 -10.11 -20.22 10.52
CA GLY A 203 -9.89 -21.49 11.18
C GLY A 203 -8.43 -21.81 11.46
N PHE A 204 -7.47 -21.24 10.71
CA PHE A 204 -6.06 -21.36 11.08
C PHE A 204 -5.76 -20.70 12.43
N PHE A 205 -6.31 -19.51 12.67
CA PHE A 205 -6.11 -18.77 13.92
C PHE A 205 -6.94 -19.36 15.07
N ASP A 206 -8.15 -19.85 14.79
CA ASP A 206 -9.03 -20.46 15.81
C ASP A 206 -8.47 -21.78 16.36
N ASN A 207 -7.69 -22.52 15.57
CA ASN A 207 -7.28 -23.89 15.88
C ASN A 207 -5.85 -24.02 16.41
N GLN A 208 -5.23 -22.97 16.96
CA GLN A 208 -3.87 -23.01 17.51
C GLN A 208 -3.62 -24.24 18.42
N ALA A 209 -4.51 -24.47 19.40
CA ALA A 209 -4.39 -25.56 20.36
C ALA A 209 -4.40 -26.94 19.68
N LEU A 210 -5.16 -27.10 18.59
CA LEU A 210 -5.22 -28.33 17.81
C LEU A 210 -3.89 -28.60 17.09
N TYR A 211 -3.27 -27.56 16.51
CA TYR A 211 -1.95 -27.70 15.89
C TYR A 211 -0.91 -28.19 16.89
N HIS A 212 -0.88 -27.62 18.10
CA HIS A 212 0.02 -28.05 19.16
C HIS A 212 -0.28 -29.46 19.66
N ALA A 213 -1.55 -29.81 19.89
CA ALA A 213 -1.95 -31.14 20.33
C ALA A 213 -1.55 -32.24 19.33
N MET A 214 -1.67 -31.94 18.05
CA MET A 214 -1.29 -32.84 16.95
C MET A 214 0.21 -32.81 16.61
N LYS A 215 1.00 -31.95 17.29
CA LYS A 215 2.44 -31.74 17.05
C LYS A 215 2.77 -31.40 15.59
N VAL A 216 1.89 -30.64 14.94
CA VAL A 216 2.09 -30.16 13.57
C VAL A 216 2.49 -28.68 13.58
N PRO A 217 3.36 -28.23 12.64
CA PRO A 217 3.76 -26.83 12.58
C PRO A 217 2.54 -25.91 12.39
N TRP A 218 2.35 -24.95 13.30
CA TRP A 218 1.30 -23.93 13.19
C TRP A 218 1.77 -22.79 12.28
N LYS A 219 1.92 -23.09 11.00
CA LYS A 219 2.22 -22.14 9.93
C LYS A 219 1.46 -22.53 8.67
N ARG A 220 1.08 -21.55 7.85
CA ARG A 220 0.34 -21.81 6.60
C ARG A 220 0.69 -20.80 5.53
N GLY A 221 0.70 -21.23 4.27
CA GLY A 221 0.82 -20.32 3.12
C GLY A 221 -0.32 -20.50 2.14
N VAL A 222 -0.90 -19.39 1.73
CA VAL A 222 -2.01 -19.32 0.78
C VAL A 222 -1.60 -18.48 -0.43
N ILE A 223 -1.82 -18.99 -1.65
CA ILE A 223 -1.62 -18.21 -2.88
C ILE A 223 -2.97 -17.83 -3.48
N PHE A 224 -3.15 -16.54 -3.77
CA PHE A 224 -4.21 -16.01 -4.61
C PHE A 224 -3.66 -15.82 -6.02
N HIS A 225 -4.20 -16.55 -6.99
CA HIS A 225 -3.75 -16.45 -8.37
C HIS A 225 -4.91 -16.32 -9.35
N GLY A 226 -4.61 -15.79 -10.53
CA GLY A 226 -5.60 -15.61 -11.60
C GLY A 226 -5.39 -14.28 -12.30
N VAL A 227 -6.12 -14.06 -13.39
CA VAL A 227 -5.96 -12.86 -14.23
C VAL A 227 -6.30 -11.59 -13.44
N PRO A 228 -5.68 -10.44 -13.75
CA PRO A 228 -5.92 -9.18 -13.04
C PRO A 228 -7.41 -8.77 -13.09
N GLY A 229 -7.84 -8.01 -12.07
CA GLY A 229 -9.19 -7.45 -12.01
C GLY A 229 -10.31 -8.38 -11.52
N ASN A 230 -10.00 -9.55 -10.96
CA ASN A 230 -11.00 -10.51 -10.43
C ASN A 230 -11.05 -10.60 -8.89
N GLY A 231 -10.59 -9.57 -8.18
CA GLY A 231 -10.88 -9.44 -6.76
C GLY A 231 -9.82 -9.93 -5.76
N LYS A 232 -8.61 -10.31 -6.22
CA LYS A 232 -7.51 -10.73 -5.31
C LYS A 232 -7.23 -9.70 -4.20
N THR A 233 -7.00 -8.43 -4.57
CA THR A 233 -6.66 -7.36 -3.62
C THR A 233 -7.82 -7.03 -2.67
N ILE A 234 -9.07 -6.96 -3.15
CA ILE A 234 -10.22 -6.69 -2.26
C ILE A 234 -10.45 -7.84 -1.29
N SER A 235 -10.20 -9.10 -1.69
CA SER A 235 -10.24 -10.24 -0.76
C SER A 235 -9.17 -10.17 0.31
N ILE A 236 -7.95 -9.70 -0.01
CA ILE A 236 -6.91 -9.43 0.99
C ILE A 236 -7.39 -8.35 1.97
N LYS A 237 -7.94 -7.23 1.48
CA LYS A 237 -8.46 -6.16 2.35
C LYS A 237 -9.59 -6.66 3.27
N ALA A 238 -10.53 -7.44 2.74
CA ALA A 238 -11.61 -8.03 3.53
C ALA A 238 -11.07 -8.99 4.60
N LEU A 239 -10.05 -9.80 4.30
CA LEU A 239 -9.36 -10.65 5.28
C LEU A 239 -8.68 -9.84 6.38
N VAL A 240 -7.92 -8.80 6.01
CA VAL A 240 -7.26 -7.93 6.98
C VAL A 240 -8.29 -7.30 7.92
N ASN A 241 -9.41 -6.80 7.37
CA ASN A 241 -10.48 -6.21 8.16
C ASN A 241 -11.11 -7.23 9.12
N ALA A 242 -11.51 -8.40 8.59
CA ALA A 242 -12.09 -9.49 9.39
C ALA A 242 -11.15 -9.93 10.52
N LEU A 243 -9.85 -10.02 10.25
CA LEU A 243 -8.85 -10.40 11.26
C LEU A 243 -8.60 -9.32 12.31
N SER A 244 -8.66 -8.04 11.91
CA SER A 244 -8.46 -6.89 12.80
C SER A 244 -9.61 -6.66 13.79
N THR A 245 -10.80 -7.18 13.49
CA THR A 245 -12.02 -7.04 14.30
C THR A 245 -12.28 -8.21 15.25
N ARG A 246 -11.40 -9.22 15.25
CA ARG A 246 -11.43 -10.37 16.17
C ARG A 246 -11.07 -9.97 17.59
N ASP A 247 -11.37 -10.86 18.54
CA ASP A 247 -10.95 -10.77 19.93
C ASP A 247 -10.22 -12.06 20.36
N PRO A 248 -8.88 -12.06 20.54
CA PRO A 248 -7.97 -10.93 20.30
C PRO A 248 -7.79 -10.63 18.79
N PRO A 249 -7.49 -9.37 18.42
CA PRO A 249 -7.25 -9.00 17.03
C PRO A 249 -5.97 -9.64 16.51
N VAL A 250 -5.98 -10.03 15.23
CA VAL A 250 -4.80 -10.61 14.57
C VAL A 250 -4.14 -9.54 13.70
N PRO A 251 -2.91 -9.09 14.04
CA PRO A 251 -2.20 -8.07 13.28
C PRO A 251 -1.89 -8.53 11.85
N SER A 252 -1.92 -7.58 10.92
CA SER A 252 -1.51 -7.79 9.54
C SER A 252 -0.23 -7.02 9.21
N LEU A 253 0.66 -7.66 8.46
CA LEU A 253 1.90 -7.10 7.95
C LEU A 253 1.85 -7.15 6.42
N TYR A 254 1.96 -5.99 5.77
CA TYR A 254 1.87 -5.83 4.32
C TYR A 254 3.24 -5.50 3.73
N VAL A 255 3.74 -6.37 2.85
CA VAL A 255 5.01 -6.15 2.15
C VAL A 255 4.71 -5.52 0.79
N LYS A 256 5.10 -4.25 0.63
CA LYS A 256 4.86 -3.48 -0.59
C LYS A 256 6.03 -3.58 -1.57
N SER A 257 7.26 -3.47 -1.08
CA SER A 257 8.46 -3.57 -1.90
C SER A 257 9.66 -4.10 -1.12
N LEU A 258 10.61 -4.72 -1.82
CA LEU A 258 11.94 -5.08 -1.30
C LEU A 258 13.02 -4.03 -1.66
N ASP A 259 12.64 -2.99 -2.40
CA ASP A 259 13.55 -1.97 -2.93
C ASP A 259 14.22 -1.15 -1.82
N GLY A 260 15.49 -0.83 -2.03
CA GLY A 260 16.28 0.03 -1.16
C GLY A 260 17.77 -0.24 -1.30
N CYS A 261 18.58 0.29 -0.38
CA CYS A 261 20.04 0.27 -0.50
C CYS A 261 20.69 -1.06 -0.06
N SER A 262 20.03 -1.87 0.77
CA SER A 262 20.58 -3.13 1.28
C SER A 262 20.21 -4.32 0.39
N SER A 263 20.87 -5.47 0.61
CA SER A 263 20.56 -6.69 -0.14
C SER A 263 19.11 -7.19 0.11
N PRO A 264 18.46 -7.82 -0.88
CA PRO A 264 17.17 -8.48 -0.69
C PRO A 264 17.18 -9.54 0.43
N LYS A 265 18.32 -10.20 0.67
CA LYS A 265 18.49 -11.13 1.81
C LYS A 265 18.24 -10.43 3.15
N TYR A 266 18.81 -9.24 3.33
CA TYR A 266 18.61 -8.45 4.55
C TYR A 266 17.15 -8.04 4.69
N ALA A 267 16.53 -7.57 3.61
CA ALA A 267 15.12 -7.17 3.62
C ALA A 267 14.19 -8.31 4.01
N LEU A 268 14.34 -9.48 3.38
CA LEU A 268 13.56 -10.67 3.69
C LEU A 268 13.77 -11.15 5.13
N GLY A 269 15.00 -11.13 5.63
CA GLY A 269 15.28 -11.43 7.04
C GLY A 269 14.55 -10.48 7.99
N GLN A 270 14.52 -9.17 7.70
CA GLN A 270 13.81 -8.19 8.51
C GLN A 270 12.29 -8.34 8.46
N ILE A 271 11.75 -8.74 7.30
CA ILE A 271 10.32 -9.00 7.13
C ILE A 271 9.89 -10.15 8.03
N PHE A 272 10.57 -11.29 7.95
CA PHE A 272 10.23 -12.48 8.71
C PHE A 272 10.57 -12.34 10.19
N ALA A 273 11.67 -11.66 10.55
CA ALA A 273 11.98 -11.34 11.96
C ALA A 273 10.84 -10.54 12.62
N LYS A 274 10.29 -9.54 11.92
CA LYS A 274 9.15 -8.78 12.43
C LYS A 274 7.89 -9.64 12.51
N ALA A 275 7.60 -10.48 11.51
CA ALA A 275 6.46 -11.38 11.55
C ALA A 275 6.53 -12.35 12.75
N ARG A 276 7.70 -12.92 13.04
CA ARG A 276 7.93 -13.80 14.21
C ARG A 276 7.67 -13.08 15.54
N VAL A 277 8.06 -11.81 15.66
CA VAL A 277 7.80 -10.99 16.86
C VAL A 277 6.32 -10.64 17.02
N VAL A 278 5.58 -10.51 15.91
CA VAL A 278 4.17 -10.09 15.89
C VAL A 278 3.21 -11.29 15.88
N ALA A 279 3.71 -12.52 15.71
CA ALA A 279 2.90 -13.72 15.66
C ALA A 279 2.02 -13.88 16.93
N PRO A 280 0.76 -14.32 16.79
CA PRO A 280 0.10 -14.77 15.56
C PRO A 280 -0.29 -13.61 14.62
N CYS A 281 0.01 -13.74 13.33
CA CYS A 281 -0.18 -12.65 12.38
C CYS A 281 -0.46 -13.12 10.95
N LEU A 282 -1.06 -12.23 10.16
CA LEU A 282 -1.19 -12.36 8.71
C LEU A 282 -0.05 -11.60 8.00
N LEU A 283 0.79 -12.30 7.24
CA LEU A 283 1.88 -11.72 6.45
C LEU A 283 1.51 -11.73 4.95
N ILE A 284 1.45 -10.55 4.34
CA ILE A 284 0.92 -10.36 2.99
C ILE A 284 2.05 -9.96 2.04
N PHE A 285 2.18 -10.72 0.96
CA PHE A 285 3.03 -10.43 -0.19
C PHE A 285 2.13 -10.21 -1.42
N GLU A 286 1.87 -8.97 -1.79
CA GLU A 286 1.12 -8.68 -3.01
C GLU A 286 2.06 -8.69 -4.23
N ASP A 287 1.59 -9.20 -5.36
CA ASP A 287 2.38 -9.35 -6.59
C ASP A 287 3.71 -10.05 -6.34
N LEU A 288 3.62 -11.26 -5.78
CA LEU A 288 4.76 -12.11 -5.43
C LEU A 288 5.69 -12.40 -6.62
N ASP A 289 5.15 -12.40 -7.83
CA ASP A 289 5.89 -12.51 -9.09
C ASP A 289 6.78 -11.30 -9.38
N SER A 290 6.43 -10.13 -8.82
CA SER A 290 7.27 -8.93 -8.86
C SER A 290 8.23 -8.84 -7.68
N LEU A 291 7.85 -9.35 -6.51
CA LEU A 291 8.68 -9.33 -5.30
C LEU A 291 9.80 -10.38 -5.33
N VAL A 292 9.53 -11.56 -5.89
CA VAL A 292 10.45 -12.70 -5.84
C VAL A 292 10.98 -13.04 -7.23
N ASP A 293 12.30 -12.87 -7.41
CA ASP A 293 13.00 -13.09 -8.67
C ASP A 293 14.12 -14.15 -8.53
N ASP A 294 14.84 -14.43 -9.62
CA ASP A 294 15.96 -15.38 -9.61
C ASP A 294 17.06 -15.05 -8.60
N LYS A 295 17.26 -13.77 -8.27
CA LYS A 295 18.35 -13.30 -7.41
C LYS A 295 18.00 -13.43 -5.93
N ASN A 296 16.74 -13.28 -5.58
CA ASN A 296 16.29 -13.25 -4.19
C ASN A 296 15.50 -14.49 -3.75
N ARG A 297 15.06 -15.33 -4.70
CA ARG A 297 14.26 -16.55 -4.45
C ARG A 297 14.83 -17.44 -3.36
N SER A 298 16.12 -17.74 -3.41
CA SER A 298 16.74 -18.66 -2.45
C SER A 298 16.63 -18.13 -1.02
N TYR A 299 16.79 -16.83 -0.82
CA TYR A 299 16.61 -16.18 0.47
C TYR A 299 15.15 -16.22 0.92
N PHE A 300 14.21 -15.94 0.01
CA PHE A 300 12.77 -16.00 0.31
C PHE A 300 12.36 -17.41 0.75
N LEU A 301 12.80 -18.43 0.01
CA LEU A 301 12.50 -19.83 0.34
C LEU A 301 13.11 -20.27 1.67
N ASN A 302 14.32 -19.81 2.01
CA ASN A 302 14.94 -20.09 3.29
C ASN A 302 14.14 -19.50 4.45
N GLU A 303 13.62 -18.27 4.30
CA GLU A 303 12.77 -17.64 5.32
C GLU A 303 11.41 -18.33 5.44
N VAL A 304 10.79 -18.74 4.33
CA VAL A 304 9.50 -19.47 4.31
C VAL A 304 9.63 -20.87 4.93
N ASP A 305 10.70 -21.58 4.61
CA ASP A 305 10.99 -22.90 5.19
C ASP A 305 11.27 -22.76 6.69
N GLY A 306 12.01 -21.71 7.07
CA GLY A 306 12.32 -21.33 8.45
C GLY A 306 13.34 -22.29 9.08
N LEU A 307 14.60 -21.86 9.20
CA LEU A 307 15.50 -22.44 10.22
C LEU A 307 15.03 -22.05 11.63
N ASP A 308 14.46 -20.86 11.76
CA ASP A 308 13.75 -20.38 12.93
C ASP A 308 12.24 -20.67 12.83
N SER A 309 11.55 -20.80 13.98
CA SER A 309 10.12 -21.13 14.03
C SER A 309 9.25 -20.02 13.45
N ASN A 310 8.55 -20.29 12.34
CA ASN A 310 7.52 -19.43 11.75
C ASN A 310 6.12 -19.70 12.34
N GLU A 311 6.07 -20.05 13.63
CA GLU A 311 4.86 -20.41 14.37
C GLU A 311 3.90 -19.22 14.50
N GLY A 312 2.61 -19.47 14.28
CA GLY A 312 1.56 -18.45 14.27
C GLY A 312 1.50 -17.57 13.02
N ILE A 313 2.36 -17.81 12.02
CA ILE A 313 2.40 -17.00 10.80
C ILE A 313 1.55 -17.66 9.70
N LEU A 314 0.52 -16.94 9.23
CA LEU A 314 -0.17 -17.24 7.98
C LEU A 314 0.31 -16.27 6.90
N MET A 315 0.84 -16.81 5.81
CA MET A 315 1.28 -16.01 4.65
C MET A 315 0.22 -16.01 3.55
N ILE A 316 -0.05 -14.84 2.97
CA ILE A 316 -0.81 -14.71 1.72
C ILE A 316 0.10 -14.13 0.65
N GLY A 317 0.25 -14.85 -0.46
CA GLY A 317 0.89 -14.35 -1.67
C GLY A 317 -0.13 -14.11 -2.77
N SER A 318 -0.21 -12.94 -3.39
CA SER A 318 -0.98 -12.73 -4.62
C SER A 318 -0.07 -12.79 -5.85
N THR A 319 -0.59 -13.25 -6.99
CA THR A 319 0.15 -13.25 -8.27
C THR A 319 -0.83 -13.22 -9.43
N ASN A 320 -0.45 -12.56 -10.52
CA ASN A 320 -1.17 -12.66 -11.79
C ASN A 320 -0.64 -13.84 -12.63
N HIS A 321 0.60 -14.25 -12.39
CA HIS A 321 1.35 -15.21 -13.20
C HIS A 321 1.84 -16.41 -12.39
N LEU A 322 0.91 -17.28 -11.95
CA LEU A 322 1.27 -18.49 -11.17
C LEU A 322 2.33 -19.37 -11.85
N ALA A 323 2.34 -19.42 -13.19
CA ALA A 323 3.29 -20.21 -13.96
C ALA A 323 4.71 -19.61 -13.99
N GLU A 324 4.85 -18.31 -13.72
CA GLU A 324 6.14 -17.60 -13.66
C GLU A 324 6.77 -17.73 -12.27
N LEU A 325 5.98 -18.04 -11.24
CA LEU A 325 6.49 -18.35 -9.92
C LEU A 325 7.28 -19.66 -9.91
N ASP A 326 8.35 -19.66 -9.11
CA ASP A 326 9.20 -20.82 -8.95
C ASP A 326 8.41 -22.07 -8.50
N PRO A 327 8.64 -23.25 -9.12
CA PRO A 327 7.97 -24.49 -8.75
C PRO A 327 8.15 -24.88 -7.29
N ALA A 328 9.24 -24.49 -6.65
CA ALA A 328 9.49 -24.75 -5.25
C ALA A 328 8.60 -23.88 -4.34
N ILE A 329 8.16 -22.69 -4.78
CA ILE A 329 7.13 -21.90 -4.07
C ILE A 329 5.76 -22.56 -4.24
N THR A 330 5.42 -22.96 -5.46
CA THR A 330 4.06 -23.37 -5.80
C THR A 330 3.78 -24.85 -5.58
N LYS A 331 4.74 -25.77 -5.80
CA LYS A 331 4.50 -27.22 -5.80
C LYS A 331 4.93 -27.91 -4.51
N ARG A 332 5.82 -27.30 -3.71
CA ARG A 332 6.34 -27.93 -2.49
C ARG A 332 5.36 -27.73 -1.33
N PRO A 333 4.87 -28.81 -0.70
CA PRO A 333 4.04 -28.70 0.51
C PRO A 333 4.77 -27.97 1.66
N SER A 334 4.02 -27.43 2.62
CA SER A 334 4.53 -26.69 3.81
C SER A 334 5.05 -25.26 3.54
N ARG A 335 5.07 -24.81 2.28
CA ARG A 335 5.32 -23.41 1.90
C ARG A 335 4.00 -22.70 1.65
N PHE A 336 3.50 -22.79 0.41
CA PHE A 336 2.17 -22.35 0.03
C PHE A 336 1.29 -23.57 -0.31
N ASP A 337 0.71 -24.16 0.73
CA ASP A 337 -0.06 -25.40 0.68
C ASP A 337 -1.50 -25.20 0.15
N ARG A 338 -2.03 -23.98 0.20
CA ARG A 338 -3.36 -23.65 -0.33
C ARG A 338 -3.26 -22.69 -1.52
N LYS A 339 -4.11 -22.91 -2.52
CA LYS A 339 -4.20 -22.07 -3.71
C LYS A 339 -5.65 -21.78 -4.04
N TYR A 340 -5.93 -20.50 -4.26
CA TYR A 340 -7.25 -19.99 -4.61
C TYR A 340 -7.16 -19.34 -5.98
N HIS A 341 -7.88 -19.92 -6.95
CA HIS A 341 -7.92 -19.42 -8.33
C HIS A 341 -9.07 -18.44 -8.50
N PHE A 342 -8.74 -17.16 -8.63
CA PHE A 342 -9.63 -16.07 -8.99
C PHE A 342 -9.84 -16.06 -10.50
N LYS A 343 -10.81 -16.87 -10.94
CA LYS A 343 -11.16 -17.02 -12.36
C LYS A 343 -11.91 -15.78 -12.86
N VAL A 344 -11.92 -15.62 -14.18
CA VAL A 344 -12.90 -14.76 -14.87
C VAL A 344 -14.30 -15.24 -14.48
N PRO A 345 -15.23 -14.33 -14.12
CA PRO A 345 -16.56 -14.72 -13.65
C PRO A 345 -17.36 -15.46 -14.71
N ASN A 346 -18.04 -16.52 -14.29
CA ASN A 346 -19.09 -17.18 -15.07
C ASN A 346 -20.34 -16.28 -15.15
N GLU A 347 -21.35 -16.70 -15.91
CA GLU A 347 -22.58 -15.91 -16.09
C GLU A 347 -23.25 -15.56 -14.76
N GLU A 348 -23.34 -16.51 -13.82
CA GLU A 348 -23.89 -16.28 -12.48
C GLU A 348 -23.10 -15.24 -11.67
N GLY A 349 -21.76 -15.30 -11.71
CA GLY A 349 -20.89 -14.31 -11.08
C GLY A 349 -21.06 -12.92 -11.66
N ARG A 350 -21.20 -12.81 -12.99
CA ARG A 350 -21.47 -11.53 -13.67
C ARG A 350 -22.86 -10.98 -13.33
N ALA A 351 -23.88 -11.83 -13.29
CA ALA A 351 -25.21 -11.43 -12.84
C ALA A 351 -25.21 -10.97 -11.38
N THR A 352 -24.49 -11.67 -10.50
CA THR A 352 -24.34 -11.30 -9.10
C THR A 352 -23.59 -9.98 -8.92
N TYR A 353 -22.55 -9.75 -9.71
CA TYR A 353 -21.84 -8.48 -9.73
C TYR A 353 -22.73 -7.33 -10.23
N CYS A 354 -23.58 -7.58 -11.23
CA CYS A 354 -24.57 -6.60 -11.69
C CYS A 354 -25.59 -6.26 -10.58
N ARG A 355 -26.10 -7.28 -9.87
CA ARG A 355 -27.00 -7.08 -8.70
C ARG A 355 -26.32 -6.28 -7.59
N TYR A 356 -25.03 -6.53 -7.32
CA TYR A 356 -24.24 -5.72 -6.38
C TYR A 356 -24.22 -4.24 -6.79
N TRP A 357 -24.00 -3.95 -8.08
CA TRP A 357 -24.04 -2.58 -8.61
C TRP A 357 -25.42 -1.94 -8.50
N LYS A 358 -26.48 -2.70 -8.77
CA LYS A 358 -27.86 -2.26 -8.56
C LYS A 358 -28.11 -1.87 -7.11
N GLN A 359 -27.78 -2.75 -6.16
CA GLN A 359 -27.95 -2.47 -4.73
C GLN A 359 -27.16 -1.24 -4.29
N LYS A 360 -25.92 -1.11 -4.77
CA LYS A 360 -25.08 0.06 -4.51
C LYS A 360 -25.69 1.35 -5.07
N PHE A 361 -26.29 1.27 -6.26
CA PHE A 361 -26.99 2.38 -6.89
C PHE A 361 -28.24 2.76 -6.09
N ASP A 362 -29.09 1.79 -5.73
CA ASP A 362 -30.31 1.99 -4.95
C ASP A 362 -30.03 2.58 -3.55
N ALA A 363 -28.92 2.18 -2.92
CA ALA A 363 -28.51 2.67 -1.60
C ALA A 363 -27.93 4.09 -1.63
N SER A 364 -27.46 4.56 -2.78
CA SER A 364 -26.98 5.91 -2.95
C SER A 364 -28.15 6.87 -3.19
N SER A 365 -28.07 8.12 -2.73
CA SER A 365 -29.02 9.20 -3.08
C SER A 365 -28.89 9.62 -4.56
N SER A 366 -28.78 8.63 -5.45
CA SER A 366 -28.62 8.81 -6.89
C SER A 366 -29.86 9.46 -7.48
N PRO A 367 -29.71 10.20 -8.60
CA PRO A 367 -30.84 10.82 -9.27
C PRO A 367 -31.90 9.76 -9.57
N SER A 368 -33.11 10.02 -9.11
CA SER A 368 -34.31 9.17 -9.18
C SER A 368 -34.78 8.84 -10.61
N SER A 369 -34.00 9.20 -11.63
CA SER A 369 -34.34 9.08 -13.05
C SER A 369 -33.74 7.84 -13.74
N VAL A 370 -32.81 7.12 -13.12
CA VAL A 370 -32.23 5.91 -13.73
C VAL A 370 -33.02 4.67 -13.32
N ASP A 371 -33.74 4.09 -14.27
CA ASP A 371 -34.42 2.79 -14.10
C ASP A 371 -33.41 1.64 -14.18
N PHE A 372 -32.96 1.13 -13.03
CA PHE A 372 -32.13 -0.07 -12.92
C PHE A 372 -32.97 -1.30 -12.55
N SER A 373 -33.73 -1.81 -13.53
CA SER A 373 -34.55 -3.01 -13.41
C SER A 373 -33.72 -4.30 -13.23
N ASP A 374 -34.25 -5.28 -12.49
CA ASP A 374 -33.65 -6.60 -12.29
C ASP A 374 -33.47 -7.37 -13.61
N ASP A 375 -34.31 -7.09 -14.62
CA ASP A 375 -34.23 -7.70 -15.96
C ASP A 375 -32.91 -7.34 -16.68
N ILE A 376 -32.22 -6.28 -16.25
CA ILE A 376 -30.93 -5.86 -16.83
C ILE A 376 -29.83 -6.87 -16.49
N CYS A 377 -29.86 -7.47 -15.29
CA CYS A 377 -28.78 -8.33 -14.81
C CYS A 377 -28.54 -9.57 -15.72
N PRO A 378 -29.58 -10.32 -16.14
CA PRO A 378 -29.42 -11.42 -17.09
C PRO A 378 -28.82 -10.98 -18.45
N VAL A 379 -29.23 -9.81 -18.96
CA VAL A 379 -28.73 -9.31 -20.25
C VAL A 379 -27.25 -8.92 -20.12
N VAL A 380 -26.90 -8.14 -19.09
CA VAL A 380 -25.51 -7.77 -18.78
C VAL A 380 -24.65 -9.00 -18.63
N ALA A 381 -25.12 -10.00 -17.89
CA ALA A 381 -24.37 -11.24 -17.66
C ALA A 381 -24.04 -11.94 -18.99
N LYS A 382 -24.93 -11.95 -19.97
CA LYS A 382 -24.68 -12.57 -21.28
C LYS A 382 -23.71 -11.75 -22.15
N ILE A 383 -23.94 -10.44 -22.29
CA ILE A 383 -23.10 -9.59 -23.17
C ILE A 383 -21.67 -9.37 -22.65
N THR A 384 -21.43 -9.60 -21.37
CA THR A 384 -20.11 -9.43 -20.71
C THR A 384 -19.34 -10.75 -20.60
N GLU A 385 -19.64 -11.75 -21.44
CA GLU A 385 -18.90 -13.01 -21.43
C GLU A 385 -17.38 -12.80 -21.60
N GLY A 386 -16.61 -13.34 -20.66
CA GLY A 386 -15.15 -13.21 -20.67
C GLY A 386 -14.60 -11.93 -20.03
N PHE A 387 -15.45 -10.99 -19.60
CA PHE A 387 -15.01 -9.80 -18.88
C PHE A 387 -14.57 -10.14 -17.45
N SER A 388 -13.50 -9.50 -16.96
CA SER A 388 -13.18 -9.50 -15.53
C SER A 388 -14.12 -8.56 -14.77
N TYR A 389 -14.22 -8.69 -13.44
CA TYR A 389 -15.00 -7.75 -12.64
C TYR A 389 -14.54 -6.29 -12.80
N ALA A 390 -13.25 -6.06 -13.06
CA ALA A 390 -12.74 -4.71 -13.37
C ALA A 390 -13.33 -4.15 -14.68
N TYR A 391 -13.44 -4.96 -15.73
CA TYR A 391 -14.09 -4.54 -16.99
C TYR A 391 -15.59 -4.30 -16.81
N ILE A 392 -16.28 -5.15 -16.05
CA ILE A 392 -17.71 -4.96 -15.76
C ILE A 392 -17.92 -3.71 -14.89
N LYS A 393 -17.02 -3.43 -13.94
CA LYS A 393 -17.01 -2.18 -13.18
C LYS A 393 -16.86 -0.97 -14.09
N GLU A 394 -15.92 -1.02 -15.02
CA GLU A 394 -15.72 0.06 -15.99
C GLU A 394 -16.99 0.28 -16.82
N LEU A 395 -17.62 -0.80 -17.31
CA LEU A 395 -18.89 -0.75 -18.03
C LEU A 395 -19.98 0.00 -17.24
N PHE A 396 -20.15 -0.28 -15.95
CA PHE A 396 -21.12 0.43 -15.13
C PHE A 396 -20.74 1.89 -14.91
N ILE A 397 -19.47 2.19 -14.64
CA ILE A 397 -18.99 3.56 -14.44
C ILE A 397 -19.22 4.41 -15.70
N THR A 398 -18.79 3.93 -16.87
CA THR A 398 -18.95 4.66 -18.13
C THR A 398 -20.42 4.82 -18.49
N SER A 399 -21.24 3.78 -18.31
CA SER A 399 -22.67 3.85 -18.62
C SER A 399 -23.41 4.85 -17.74
N LEU A 400 -23.17 4.84 -16.42
CA LEU A 400 -23.82 5.75 -15.49
C LEU A 400 -23.37 7.20 -15.69
N LEU A 401 -22.08 7.44 -15.96
CA LEU A 401 -21.58 8.78 -16.26
C LEU A 401 -22.13 9.32 -17.58
N SER A 402 -22.23 8.49 -18.61
CA SER A 402 -22.83 8.86 -19.90
C SER A 402 -24.30 9.24 -19.74
N LEU A 403 -25.06 8.52 -18.91
CA LEU A 403 -26.46 8.87 -18.60
C LEU A 403 -26.56 10.17 -17.80
N ALA A 404 -25.70 10.36 -16.80
CA ALA A 404 -25.70 11.56 -15.99
C ALA A 404 -25.42 12.81 -16.85
N ARG A 405 -24.50 12.72 -17.82
CA ARG A 405 -24.22 13.80 -18.78
C ARG A 405 -25.40 14.10 -19.69
N ALA A 406 -26.02 13.07 -20.28
CA ALA A 406 -27.18 13.25 -21.15
C ALA A 406 -28.37 13.88 -20.40
N ALA A 407 -28.58 13.53 -19.12
CA ALA A 407 -29.59 14.17 -18.28
C ALA A 407 -29.28 15.64 -17.98
N GLN A 408 -28.00 15.99 -17.80
CA GLN A 408 -27.58 17.40 -17.62
C GLN A 408 -27.75 18.23 -18.89
N GLU A 409 -27.47 17.66 -20.07
CA GLU A 409 -27.67 18.33 -21.37
C GLU A 409 -29.16 18.64 -21.61
N LEU A 410 -30.05 17.69 -21.33
CA LEU A 410 -31.51 17.88 -21.43
C LEU A 410 -32.07 18.91 -20.43
N HIS A 411 -31.38 19.15 -19.31
CA HIS A 411 -31.76 20.16 -18.32
C HIS A 411 -31.02 21.49 -18.49
N GLY A 412 -30.02 21.56 -19.36
CA GLY A 412 -29.20 22.75 -19.63
C GLY A 412 -29.66 23.59 -20.81
N GLU A 413 -30.69 23.17 -21.55
CA GLU A 413 -31.22 23.91 -22.71
C GLU A 413 -32.17 25.08 -22.37
N ASP A 414 -32.47 25.32 -21.09
CA ASP A 414 -33.35 26.45 -20.67
C ASP A 414 -32.59 27.74 -20.27
N ASP A 415 -31.25 27.76 -20.19
CA ASP A 415 -30.50 28.94 -19.68
C ASP A 415 -29.43 29.56 -20.60
N ASP A 416 -29.07 28.96 -21.74
CA ASP A 416 -28.00 29.52 -22.61
C ASP A 416 -28.45 29.75 -24.07
N ALA A 417 -29.39 30.67 -24.25
CA ALA A 417 -29.61 31.35 -25.53
C ALA A 417 -28.83 32.69 -25.56
N ALA A 418 -27.52 32.64 -25.81
CA ALA A 418 -26.74 33.66 -26.54
C ALA A 418 -25.22 33.45 -26.41
N GLN A 419 -24.58 32.87 -27.44
CA GLN A 419 -23.70 33.63 -28.32
C GLN A 419 -23.14 32.74 -29.44
N ASP A 420 -23.49 33.16 -30.65
CA ASP A 420 -23.03 32.66 -31.93
C ASP A 420 -21.53 32.97 -32.14
N GLY A 421 -20.84 32.08 -32.84
CA GLY A 421 -19.40 32.17 -33.05
C GLY A 421 -18.86 31.00 -33.86
N SER A 422 -19.21 31.00 -35.15
CA SER A 422 -18.63 30.17 -36.20
C SER A 422 -17.10 30.13 -36.17
N ASP A 423 -16.49 28.96 -36.34
CA ASP A 423 -15.38 28.84 -37.30
C ASP A 423 -15.13 27.39 -37.73
N SER A 424 -15.34 27.20 -39.03
CA SER A 424 -14.99 26.02 -39.81
C SER A 424 -13.55 26.10 -40.28
N HIS A 425 -12.71 25.12 -39.94
CA HIS A 425 -11.44 24.91 -40.63
C HIS A 425 -11.24 23.44 -41.02
N SER A 426 -11.22 23.25 -42.33
CA SER A 426 -10.85 22.06 -43.09
C SER A 426 -9.37 22.04 -43.46
N ASN A 427 -8.90 20.85 -43.89
CA ASN A 427 -7.72 20.49 -44.71
C ASN A 427 -6.46 19.98 -43.97
N PRO A 428 -5.57 19.23 -44.66
CA PRO A 428 -5.75 17.92 -45.32
C PRO A 428 -4.52 16.97 -45.11
N ASP A 429 -4.51 15.79 -45.74
CA ASP A 429 -3.36 14.90 -46.06
C ASP A 429 -2.47 14.39 -44.89
N GLY A 430 -2.23 13.11 -44.65
CA GLY A 430 -1.96 12.01 -45.60
C GLY A 430 -0.53 11.51 -45.38
N VAL A 431 -0.34 10.44 -44.58
CA VAL A 431 0.87 9.59 -44.65
C VAL A 431 0.46 8.14 -44.42
N VAL A 432 0.51 7.36 -45.51
CA VAL A 432 0.38 5.90 -45.51
C VAL A 432 1.77 5.31 -45.25
N VAL A 433 1.91 4.50 -44.20
CA VAL A 433 3.09 3.66 -43.99
C VAL A 433 2.67 2.20 -44.13
N GLU A 434 2.93 1.62 -45.30
CA GLU A 434 2.83 0.18 -45.52
C GLU A 434 3.91 -0.53 -44.70
N THR A 435 3.52 -1.59 -43.98
CA THR A 435 4.45 -2.54 -43.36
C THR A 435 4.16 -3.95 -43.86
N PRO A 436 5.21 -4.78 -44.04
CA PRO A 436 5.09 -6.00 -44.84
C PRO A 436 4.43 -7.15 -44.07
N THR A 437 3.58 -7.88 -44.79
CA THR A 437 2.90 -9.10 -44.35
C THR A 437 3.91 -10.24 -44.19
N ILE A 438 4.09 -10.75 -42.97
CA ILE A 438 4.70 -12.05 -42.71
C ILE A 438 3.59 -13.00 -42.27
N SER A 439 3.28 -13.97 -43.13
CA SER A 439 2.38 -15.07 -42.84
C SER A 439 3.03 -16.05 -41.86
N SER A 440 2.44 -16.21 -40.68
CA SER A 440 2.68 -17.39 -39.84
C SER A 440 1.35 -18.05 -39.52
N GLU A 441 1.22 -19.30 -39.97
CA GLU A 441 0.08 -20.17 -39.69
C GLU A 441 0.10 -20.52 -38.19
N GLY A 442 -0.93 -20.08 -37.49
CA GLY A 442 -1.20 -20.44 -36.10
C GLY A 442 -2.70 -20.47 -35.88
N THR A 443 -3.21 -21.64 -35.51
CA THR A 443 -4.62 -21.95 -35.19
C THR A 443 -5.40 -20.75 -34.64
N GLU A 444 -6.31 -20.20 -35.44
CA GLU A 444 -7.20 -19.11 -35.06
C GLU A 444 -8.14 -19.56 -33.93
N ARG A 445 -8.03 -18.92 -32.76
CA ARG A 445 -9.14 -18.87 -31.81
C ARG A 445 -10.12 -17.78 -32.28
N PRO A 446 -11.44 -17.97 -32.12
CA PRO A 446 -12.45 -17.08 -32.70
C PRO A 446 -12.26 -15.63 -32.23
N LYS A 447 -12.46 -14.67 -33.16
CA LYS A 447 -12.54 -13.25 -32.85
C LYS A 447 -13.59 -13.04 -31.75
N ARG A 448 -13.19 -12.31 -30.72
CA ARG A 448 -14.01 -12.02 -29.55
C ARG A 448 -15.00 -10.90 -29.92
N VAL A 449 -16.17 -11.29 -30.43
CA VAL A 449 -17.27 -10.37 -30.75
C VAL A 449 -18.28 -10.42 -29.60
N MET A 450 -18.86 -9.27 -29.26
CA MET A 450 -19.94 -9.20 -28.27
C MET A 450 -21.05 -10.20 -28.63
N PRO A 451 -21.48 -11.08 -27.70
CA PRO A 451 -22.55 -12.02 -27.97
C PRO A 451 -23.84 -11.32 -28.40
N GLU A 452 -24.53 -11.89 -29.39
CA GLU A 452 -25.89 -11.45 -29.72
C GLU A 452 -26.86 -11.92 -28.64
N VAL A 453 -27.53 -10.98 -27.98
CA VAL A 453 -28.45 -11.26 -26.87
C VAL A 453 -29.79 -10.56 -27.13
N GLU A 454 -30.88 -11.33 -27.05
CA GLU A 454 -32.22 -10.77 -27.13
C GLU A 454 -32.53 -9.92 -25.89
N VAL A 455 -32.82 -8.64 -26.11
CA VAL A 455 -33.22 -7.70 -25.06
C VAL A 455 -34.73 -7.81 -24.84
N PRO A 456 -35.20 -8.10 -23.61
CA PRO A 456 -36.62 -8.13 -23.29
C PRO A 456 -37.34 -6.85 -23.70
N LYS A 457 -38.61 -6.97 -24.12
CA LYS A 457 -39.43 -5.80 -24.53
C LYS A 457 -39.52 -4.73 -23.44
N SER A 458 -39.54 -5.14 -22.16
CA SER A 458 -39.52 -4.23 -21.01
C SER A 458 -38.29 -3.31 -20.96
N LEU A 459 -37.18 -3.73 -21.57
CA LEU A 459 -35.90 -3.01 -21.55
C LEU A 459 -35.56 -2.31 -22.86
N GLN A 460 -36.37 -2.46 -23.91
CA GLN A 460 -36.06 -1.87 -25.22
C GLN A 460 -36.01 -0.34 -25.16
N ASP A 461 -36.82 0.29 -24.32
CA ASP A 461 -36.84 1.74 -24.09
C ASP A 461 -36.08 2.19 -22.83
N ASN A 462 -35.47 1.24 -22.10
CA ASN A 462 -34.71 1.55 -20.90
C ASN A 462 -33.38 2.23 -21.28
N ALA A 463 -33.21 3.48 -20.82
CA ALA A 463 -32.04 4.30 -21.15
C ALA A 463 -30.73 3.68 -20.66
N LEU A 464 -30.73 3.08 -19.46
CA LEU A 464 -29.54 2.42 -18.91
C LEU A 464 -29.14 1.21 -19.76
N MET A 465 -30.08 0.37 -20.14
CA MET A 465 -29.81 -0.80 -20.98
C MET A 465 -29.24 -0.39 -22.35
N ARG A 466 -29.81 0.63 -23.01
CA ARG A 466 -29.29 1.14 -24.30
C ARG A 466 -27.85 1.65 -24.17
N THR A 467 -27.55 2.43 -23.13
CA THR A 467 -26.20 2.93 -22.88
C THR A 467 -25.24 1.77 -22.57
N ILE A 468 -25.63 0.82 -21.71
CA ILE A 468 -24.82 -0.38 -21.41
C ILE A 468 -24.45 -1.14 -22.68
N LEU A 469 -25.40 -1.40 -23.59
CA LEU A 469 -25.10 -2.11 -24.83
C LEU A 469 -24.08 -1.38 -25.71
N ARG A 470 -24.19 -0.05 -25.78
CA ARG A 470 -23.26 0.79 -26.52
C ARG A 470 -21.86 0.76 -25.91
N GLU A 471 -21.74 1.01 -24.61
CA GLU A 471 -20.45 1.03 -23.91
C GLU A 471 -19.81 -0.37 -23.88
N ALA A 472 -20.61 -1.44 -23.76
CA ALA A 472 -20.12 -2.82 -23.82
C ALA A 472 -19.46 -3.11 -25.17
N LYS A 473 -20.08 -2.68 -26.29
CA LYS A 473 -19.50 -2.83 -27.63
C LYS A 473 -18.12 -2.16 -27.73
N THR A 474 -17.98 -0.94 -27.21
CA THR A 474 -16.70 -0.23 -27.18
C THR A 474 -15.64 -0.96 -26.35
N LEU A 475 -16.00 -1.51 -25.19
CA LEU A 475 -15.08 -2.29 -24.36
C LEU A 475 -14.64 -3.60 -25.05
N TRP A 476 -15.52 -4.26 -25.79
CA TRP A 476 -15.15 -5.43 -26.61
C TRP A 476 -14.10 -5.08 -27.67
N GLU A 477 -14.26 -3.96 -28.38
CA GLU A 477 -13.30 -3.47 -29.38
C GLU A 477 -11.92 -3.16 -28.75
N GLN A 478 -11.90 -2.57 -27.55
CA GLN A 478 -10.66 -2.28 -26.81
C GLN A 478 -9.94 -3.54 -26.32
N MET A 479 -10.68 -4.55 -25.84
CA MET A 479 -10.10 -5.82 -25.43
C MET A 479 -9.41 -6.53 -26.59
N GLU A 480 -10.03 -6.51 -27.78
CA GLU A 480 -9.43 -7.09 -28.98
C GLU A 480 -8.13 -6.38 -29.37
N SER A 481 -8.11 -5.04 -29.35
CA SER A 481 -6.91 -4.24 -29.64
C SER A 481 -5.77 -4.51 -28.65
N SER A 482 -6.08 -4.55 -27.35
CA SER A 482 -5.08 -4.77 -26.28
C SER A 482 -4.44 -6.16 -26.38
N GLU A 483 -5.22 -7.19 -26.69
CA GLU A 483 -4.70 -8.55 -26.88
C GLU A 483 -3.82 -8.65 -28.14
N GLN A 484 -4.18 -7.98 -29.23
CA GLN A 484 -3.35 -7.91 -30.44
C GLN A 484 -2.00 -7.22 -30.16
N GLU A 485 -1.99 -6.15 -29.37
CA GLU A 485 -0.77 -5.47 -28.96
C GLU A 485 0.10 -6.34 -28.03
N ALA A 486 -0.50 -7.03 -27.06
CA ALA A 486 0.21 -7.96 -26.18
C ALA A 486 0.84 -9.13 -26.97
N LYS A 487 0.14 -9.65 -28.00
CA LYS A 487 0.68 -10.67 -28.92
C LYS A 487 1.84 -10.12 -29.74
N ARG A 488 1.75 -8.88 -30.25
CA ARG A 488 2.85 -8.21 -30.97
C ARG A 488 4.09 -8.03 -30.08
N LYS A 489 3.92 -7.63 -28.82
CA LYS A 489 5.03 -7.50 -27.84
C LYS A 489 5.69 -8.84 -27.50
N LYS A 490 4.92 -9.94 -27.45
CA LYS A 490 5.47 -11.30 -27.26
C LYS A 490 6.13 -11.87 -28.52
N ALA A 491 5.72 -11.44 -29.71
CA ALA A 491 6.26 -11.89 -30.99
C ALA A 491 7.48 -11.08 -31.47
N ALA A 492 7.71 -9.88 -30.91
CA ALA A 492 8.89 -9.08 -31.20
C ALA A 492 10.14 -9.73 -30.57
N PRO A 493 11.20 -10.02 -31.33
CA PRO A 493 12.46 -10.45 -30.74
C PRO A 493 12.97 -9.33 -29.82
N SER A 494 13.47 -9.71 -28.63
CA SER A 494 14.03 -8.76 -27.67
C SER A 494 15.11 -7.92 -28.35
N CYS A 495 14.80 -6.67 -28.65
CA CYS A 495 15.80 -5.74 -29.14
C CYS A 495 16.77 -5.49 -27.97
N MET A 496 17.93 -6.15 -28.01
CA MET A 496 19.07 -5.81 -27.16
C MET A 496 19.32 -4.30 -27.30
N PRO A 497 19.58 -3.55 -26.22
CA PRO A 497 20.07 -2.20 -26.36
C PRO A 497 21.39 -2.27 -27.14
N SER A 498 21.46 -1.62 -28.30
CA SER A 498 22.72 -1.45 -29.03
C SER A 498 23.70 -0.80 -28.07
N GLN A 499 24.78 -1.50 -27.75
CA GLN A 499 25.89 -0.91 -27.02
C GLN A 499 26.35 0.33 -27.79
N PHE A 500 26.10 1.51 -27.24
CA PHE A 500 26.79 2.72 -27.65
C PHE A 500 28.25 2.56 -27.24
N ALA A 501 29.04 1.94 -28.12
CA ALA A 501 30.49 1.94 -28.03
C ALA A 501 30.99 3.37 -28.34
N PHE A 502 31.26 4.14 -27.30
CA PHE A 502 32.12 5.33 -27.41
C PHE A 502 33.52 4.86 -27.86
N ARG A 503 33.83 5.02 -29.15
CA ARG A 503 35.22 4.96 -29.63
C ARG A 503 35.91 6.25 -29.17
N LEU A 504 36.83 6.14 -28.23
CA LEU A 504 37.81 7.19 -27.97
C LEU A 504 38.71 7.34 -29.22
N PRO A 505 39.05 8.57 -29.65
CA PRO A 505 39.99 8.76 -30.74
C PRO A 505 41.36 8.24 -30.33
N SER A 506 41.94 7.37 -31.15
CA SER A 506 43.35 7.01 -31.10
C SER A 506 44.19 8.28 -31.25
N GLY A 507 45.04 8.56 -30.25
CA GLY A 507 46.05 9.60 -30.36
C GLY A 507 46.97 9.31 -31.54
N GLN A 508 47.11 10.29 -32.43
CA GLN A 508 48.25 10.38 -33.31
C GLN A 508 49.44 10.80 -32.45
N GLU A 509 50.37 9.88 -32.24
CA GLU A 509 51.79 10.23 -32.16
C GLU A 509 52.21 10.67 -33.56
N ASP A 510 52.82 11.84 -33.67
CA ASP A 510 53.80 12.15 -34.70
C ASP A 510 54.78 13.19 -34.11
N ASP A 511 56.06 12.97 -34.43
CA ASP A 511 57.22 13.87 -34.22
C ASP A 511 56.99 15.31 -34.71
#